data_AF-A0A2R6WNZ0-F1
#
_entry.id   AF-A0A2R6WNZ0-F1
#
_cell.length_a   1.000
_cell.length_b   1.000
_cell.length_c   1.000
_cell.angle_alpha   90.00
_cell.angle_beta   90.00
_cell.angle_gamma   90.00
#
_symmetry.space_group_name_H-M   'P 1'
#
loop_
_entity.id
_entity.type
_entity.pdbx_description
1 polymer ?
#
loop_
_entity_poly.entity_id
_entity_poly.type
_entity_poly.pdbx_seq_one_letter_code
_entity_poly.pdbx_strand_id
1 'polypeptide(L)'
;MGVVISLPIGVSRTLVGVVQKYVLGQNKPLRIDLPLPFIPIDVVLVSDSTQIVSITGNPDVDRLHAQPTEKLPFWTRWYFSGTRFHNKSHDKWFLAFEPQSETVEYSERRKLIVDGLSTGFVDADVKAIADQISSNASEEAIAVTITQIVNGRFMGPGKDSIQLAHVQEARNLLQTSILDALVPGHQQAGVKAQEATYDFCSKNVRPGTNVMDAAHNVGNTANIVVSAIMTLKANVDTPIEHLFTRKGNCPTPQVPRVVMKDTTLNGLLSYPGRPSSTIILMQISEAAEQTNSLFFTFGTGSERRVCAFKDFFFDFMSSLQSELKSRQK
;
A
#
# COMPACT_ATOMS: atom_id res chain seq x y z
N MET A 1 -6.75 -34.02 14.31
CA MET A 1 -8.17 -34.24 13.98
C MET A 1 -9.01 -32.96 13.83
N GLY A 2 -8.43 -31.74 13.78
CA GLY A 2 -9.20 -30.48 13.65
C GLY A 2 -9.32 -29.89 12.24
N VAL A 3 -8.58 -30.41 11.26
CA VAL A 3 -8.46 -29.81 9.91
C VAL A 3 -9.66 -30.13 9.00
N VAL A 4 -10.36 -31.24 9.25
CA VAL A 4 -11.44 -31.72 8.37
C VAL A 4 -12.77 -30.96 8.60
N ILE A 5 -12.97 -30.36 9.78
CA ILE A 5 -14.22 -29.66 10.14
C ILE A 5 -14.17 -28.16 9.76
N SER A 6 -12.98 -27.56 9.65
CA SER A 6 -12.85 -26.11 9.35
C SER A 6 -13.12 -25.78 7.88
N LEU A 7 -12.79 -26.67 6.94
CA LEU A 7 -12.99 -26.44 5.49
C LEU A 7 -14.48 -26.22 5.11
N PRO A 8 -15.43 -27.10 5.52
CA PRO A 8 -16.85 -26.92 5.18
C PRO A 8 -17.44 -25.63 5.75
N ILE A 9 -16.99 -25.22 6.95
CA ILE A 9 -17.48 -24.00 7.61
C ILE A 9 -16.98 -22.75 6.89
N GLY A 10 -15.70 -22.71 6.51
CA GLY A 10 -15.12 -21.56 5.80
C GLY A 10 -15.71 -21.36 4.40
N VAL A 11 -15.92 -22.45 3.66
CA VAL A 11 -16.60 -22.41 2.36
C VAL A 11 -18.03 -21.90 2.51
N SER A 12 -18.77 -22.41 3.50
CA SER A 12 -20.15 -21.98 3.76
C SER A 12 -20.24 -20.48 4.12
N ARG A 13 -19.33 -19.98 4.97
CA ARG A 13 -19.28 -18.55 5.34
C ARG A 13 -18.93 -17.65 4.16
N THR A 14 -17.99 -18.08 3.32
CA THR A 14 -17.62 -17.36 2.10
C THR A 14 -18.81 -17.30 1.13
N LEU A 15 -19.51 -18.42 0.92
CA LEU A 15 -20.72 -18.48 0.10
C LEU A 15 -21.82 -17.55 0.63
N VAL A 16 -22.05 -17.53 1.94
CA VAL A 16 -23.01 -16.59 2.57
C VAL A 16 -22.62 -15.14 2.28
N GLY A 17 -21.33 -14.78 2.40
CA GLY A 17 -20.85 -13.43 2.09
C GLY A 17 -21.06 -13.05 0.61
N VAL A 18 -20.80 -13.99 -0.31
CA VAL A 18 -21.04 -13.80 -1.75
C VAL A 18 -22.54 -13.60 -2.03
N VAL A 19 -23.40 -14.43 -1.46
CA VAL A 19 -24.87 -14.32 -1.64
C VAL A 19 -25.39 -13.00 -1.07
N GLN A 20 -24.97 -12.61 0.13
CA GLN A 20 -25.38 -11.34 0.75
C GLN A 20 -25.02 -10.14 -0.13
N LYS A 21 -23.78 -10.10 -0.64
CA LYS A 21 -23.28 -8.97 -1.43
C LYS A 21 -23.85 -8.95 -2.84
N TYR A 22 -23.76 -10.05 -3.57
CA TYR A 22 -24.00 -10.07 -5.02
C TYR A 22 -25.40 -10.57 -5.42
N VAL A 23 -26.05 -11.40 -4.60
CA VAL A 23 -27.38 -11.93 -4.90
C VAL A 23 -28.47 -11.11 -4.22
N LEU A 24 -28.28 -10.78 -2.94
CA LEU A 24 -29.27 -10.03 -2.16
C LEU A 24 -29.07 -8.51 -2.22
N GLY A 25 -27.96 -8.04 -2.82
CA GLY A 25 -27.64 -6.62 -2.92
C GLY A 25 -27.49 -5.92 -1.57
N GLN A 26 -27.19 -6.67 -0.49
CA GLN A 26 -26.98 -6.07 0.82
C GLN A 26 -25.67 -5.29 0.80
N ASN A 27 -25.68 -4.08 1.39
CA ASN A 27 -24.46 -3.31 1.59
C ASN A 27 -23.65 -3.88 2.76
N LYS A 28 -23.13 -5.11 2.60
CA LYS A 28 -22.34 -5.85 3.58
C LYS A 28 -20.95 -6.13 3.01
N PRO A 29 -19.89 -6.08 3.83
CA PRO A 29 -18.55 -6.48 3.39
C PRO A 29 -18.51 -7.93 2.89
N LEU A 30 -17.68 -8.21 1.90
CA LEU A 30 -17.42 -9.58 1.47
C LEU A 30 -16.52 -10.25 2.51
N ARG A 31 -16.82 -11.48 2.90
CA ARG A 31 -15.95 -12.27 3.79
C ARG A 31 -15.43 -13.49 3.07
N ILE A 32 -14.14 -13.76 3.24
CA ILE A 32 -13.44 -14.89 2.67
C ILE A 32 -12.70 -15.59 3.80
N ASP A 33 -13.10 -16.82 4.11
CA ASP A 33 -12.36 -17.65 5.06
C ASP A 33 -11.28 -18.42 4.30
N LEU A 34 -10.02 -18.05 4.51
CA LEU A 34 -8.86 -18.74 3.95
C LEU A 34 -8.56 -19.99 4.79
N PRO A 35 -8.72 -21.21 4.23
CA PRO A 35 -8.49 -22.44 4.98
C PRO A 35 -6.99 -22.74 5.05
N LEU A 36 -6.27 -22.04 5.92
CA LEU A 36 -4.90 -22.42 6.25
C LEU A 36 -4.93 -23.59 7.25
N PRO A 37 -4.02 -24.57 7.13
CA PRO A 37 -4.09 -25.85 7.85
C PRO A 37 -4.04 -25.75 9.38
N PHE A 38 -3.76 -24.58 9.96
CA PHE A 38 -3.62 -24.41 11.41
C PHE A 38 -4.31 -23.17 12.01
N ILE A 39 -4.58 -22.11 11.25
CA ILE A 39 -5.39 -20.96 11.71
C ILE A 39 -6.21 -20.42 10.53
N PRO A 40 -7.54 -20.58 10.51
CA PRO A 40 -8.35 -19.95 9.47
C PRO A 40 -8.21 -18.44 9.58
N ILE A 41 -7.94 -17.78 8.44
CA ILE A 41 -7.93 -16.32 8.36
C ILE A 41 -9.27 -15.90 7.76
N ASP A 42 -10.02 -15.11 8.51
CA ASP A 42 -11.26 -14.48 8.05
C ASP A 42 -10.92 -13.10 7.49
N VAL A 43 -10.96 -13.00 6.16
CA VAL A 43 -10.64 -11.77 5.43
C VAL A 43 -11.94 -11.04 5.10
N VAL A 44 -12.11 -9.85 5.67
CA VAL A 44 -13.26 -8.97 5.42
C VAL A 44 -12.86 -7.89 4.42
N LEU A 45 -13.40 -7.93 3.20
CA LEU A 45 -13.18 -6.92 2.17
C LEU A 45 -14.27 -5.84 2.24
N VAL A 46 -13.85 -4.61 2.56
CA VAL A 46 -14.74 -3.45 2.70
C VAL A 46 -14.43 -2.47 1.58
N SER A 47 -15.40 -2.20 0.72
CA SER A 47 -15.23 -1.36 -0.49
C SER A 47 -16.08 -0.09 -0.48
N ASP A 48 -17.16 -0.08 0.31
CA ASP A 48 -18.00 1.10 0.50
C ASP A 48 -17.25 2.18 1.29
N SER A 49 -17.20 3.40 0.74
CA SER A 49 -16.45 4.52 1.30
C SER A 49 -16.94 4.94 2.70
N THR A 50 -18.25 4.89 2.94
CA THR A 50 -18.85 5.26 4.23
C THR A 50 -18.48 4.23 5.29
N GLN A 51 -18.48 2.95 4.94
CA GLN A 51 -18.02 1.87 5.82
C GLN A 51 -16.53 2.01 6.15
N ILE A 52 -15.68 2.32 5.17
CA ILE A 52 -14.23 2.52 5.41
C ILE A 52 -13.98 3.67 6.39
N VAL A 53 -14.68 4.80 6.23
CA VAL A 53 -14.58 5.94 7.16
C VAL A 53 -15.05 5.53 8.56
N SER A 54 -16.19 4.82 8.65
CA SER A 54 -16.70 4.33 9.93
C SER A 54 -15.73 3.38 10.64
N ILE A 55 -15.07 2.48 9.90
CA ILE A 55 -14.09 1.52 10.43
C ILE A 55 -12.83 2.25 10.90
N THR A 56 -12.39 3.28 10.17
CA THR A 56 -11.17 4.03 10.49
C THR A 56 -11.21 4.70 11.85
N GLY A 57 -12.39 5.10 12.32
CA GLY A 57 -12.61 5.68 13.65
C GLY A 57 -13.04 4.69 14.73
N ASN A 58 -13.24 3.41 14.40
CA ASN A 58 -13.82 2.44 15.33
C ASN A 58 -12.75 1.88 16.29
N PRO A 59 -12.97 1.91 17.62
CA PRO A 59 -11.98 1.46 18.61
C PRO A 59 -11.81 -0.07 18.68
N ASP A 60 -12.69 -0.85 18.06
CA ASP A 60 -12.64 -2.31 18.07
C ASP A 60 -11.63 -2.87 17.05
N VAL A 61 -11.10 -1.99 16.19
CA VAL A 61 -10.14 -2.31 15.14
C VAL A 61 -9.00 -1.32 15.19
N ASP A 62 -7.82 -1.77 14.81
CA ASP A 62 -6.64 -0.90 14.76
C ASP A 62 -5.71 -1.30 13.61
N ARG A 63 -4.62 -0.57 13.43
CA ARG A 63 -3.56 -0.85 12.46
C ARG A 63 -2.88 -2.17 12.82
N LEU A 64 -2.25 -2.77 11.82
CA LEU A 64 -1.62 -4.09 11.98
C LEU A 64 -0.64 -4.18 13.14
N HIS A 65 0.05 -3.10 13.46
CA HIS A 65 1.05 -3.08 14.53
C HIS A 65 0.53 -2.48 15.84
N ALA A 66 -0.80 -2.47 16.06
CA ALA A 66 -1.43 -2.08 17.33
C ALA A 66 -0.91 -2.87 18.55
N GLN A 67 -0.24 -4.00 18.31
CA GLN A 67 0.49 -4.77 19.29
C GLN A 67 1.93 -4.97 18.80
N PRO A 68 2.89 -5.18 19.71
CA PRO A 68 4.25 -5.58 19.35
C PRO A 68 4.28 -6.74 18.34
N THR A 69 5.27 -6.76 17.42
CA THR A 69 5.33 -7.73 16.32
C THR A 69 5.15 -9.16 16.80
N GLU A 70 5.77 -9.52 17.92
CA GLU A 70 5.73 -10.87 18.50
C GLU A 70 4.35 -11.32 18.96
N LYS A 71 3.43 -10.37 19.23
CA LYS A 71 2.03 -10.63 19.60
C LYS A 71 1.09 -10.69 18.40
N LEU A 72 1.57 -10.26 17.22
CA LEU A 72 0.76 -10.33 16.01
C LEU A 72 0.53 -11.78 15.58
N PRO A 73 -0.61 -12.07 14.94
CA PRO A 73 -0.86 -13.38 14.35
C PRO A 73 0.26 -13.78 13.40
N PHE A 74 0.62 -15.06 13.39
CA PHE A 74 1.73 -15.53 12.56
C PHE A 74 1.54 -15.15 11.09
N TRP A 75 0.29 -15.18 10.59
CA TRP A 75 -0.02 -14.90 9.20
C TRP A 75 0.30 -13.45 8.83
N THR A 76 0.16 -12.51 9.77
CA THR A 76 0.52 -11.10 9.57
C THR A 76 2.01 -10.99 9.29
N ARG A 77 2.83 -11.59 10.16
CA ARG A 77 4.29 -11.58 9.99
C ARG A 77 4.73 -12.31 8.73
N TRP A 78 4.11 -13.46 8.45
CA TRP A 78 4.36 -14.24 7.24
C TRP A 78 4.04 -13.42 6.00
N TYR A 79 2.80 -12.95 5.82
CA TYR A 79 2.37 -12.21 4.65
C TYR A 79 3.18 -10.93 4.43
N PHE A 80 3.22 -10.05 5.44
CA PHE A 80 3.85 -8.73 5.29
C PHE A 80 5.36 -8.79 5.10
N SER A 81 6.03 -9.87 5.52
CA SER A 81 7.48 -10.05 5.29
C SER A 81 7.88 -10.11 3.82
N GLY A 82 6.94 -10.42 2.91
CA GLY A 82 7.21 -10.39 1.47
C GLY A 82 6.81 -9.10 0.78
N THR A 83 6.27 -8.13 1.53
CA THR A 83 5.71 -6.88 1.00
C THR A 83 6.62 -5.70 1.28
N ARG A 84 6.35 -4.56 0.64
CA ARG A 84 7.02 -3.27 0.90
C ARG A 84 6.78 -2.65 2.29
N PHE A 85 6.20 -3.37 3.24
CA PHE A 85 5.70 -2.80 4.49
C PHE A 85 6.36 -3.32 5.78
N HIS A 86 7.02 -4.47 5.72
CA HIS A 86 7.67 -5.07 6.88
C HIS A 86 8.93 -5.81 6.46
N ASN A 87 10.06 -5.45 7.07
CA ASN A 87 11.26 -6.27 7.03
C ASN A 87 11.29 -7.18 8.24
N LYS A 88 11.23 -8.50 8.01
CA LYS A 88 11.18 -9.49 9.10
C LYS A 88 12.53 -9.64 9.80
N SER A 89 13.64 -9.56 9.07
CA SER A 89 14.98 -9.79 9.65
C SER A 89 15.40 -8.70 10.63
N HIS A 90 14.90 -7.48 10.43
CA HIS A 90 15.20 -6.30 11.26
C HIS A 90 14.01 -5.89 12.15
N ASP A 91 12.87 -6.55 12.03
CA ASP A 91 11.61 -6.24 12.72
C ASP A 91 11.21 -4.76 12.58
N LYS A 92 11.22 -4.26 11.34
CA LYS A 92 10.91 -2.85 11.01
C LYS A 92 9.68 -2.74 10.13
N TRP A 93 8.78 -1.84 10.54
CA TRP A 93 7.52 -1.56 9.85
C TRP A 93 7.53 -0.17 9.21
N PHE A 94 6.83 -0.09 8.08
CA PHE A 94 6.52 1.17 7.42
C PHE A 94 5.67 2.08 8.34
N LEU A 95 5.94 3.37 8.33
CA LEU A 95 5.33 4.38 9.20
C LEU A 95 3.80 4.28 9.32
N ALA A 96 3.09 4.02 8.21
CA ALA A 96 1.63 3.97 8.23
C ALA A 96 1.06 2.78 9.04
N PHE A 97 1.89 1.78 9.36
CA PHE A 97 1.51 0.64 10.17
C PHE A 97 1.91 0.73 11.63
N GLU A 98 2.68 1.75 12.03
CA GLU A 98 2.99 1.97 13.45
C GLU A 98 1.72 2.12 14.31
N PRO A 99 1.73 1.53 15.52
CA PRO A 99 0.62 1.61 16.43
C PRO A 99 0.26 3.06 16.76
N GLN A 100 -0.99 3.28 17.16
CA GLN A 100 -1.34 4.58 17.72
C GLN A 100 -0.66 4.84 19.07
N SER A 101 -0.33 3.79 19.85
CA SER A 101 0.39 3.95 21.11
C SER A 101 1.80 4.53 20.97
N GLU A 102 2.42 4.45 19.78
CA GLU A 102 3.75 5.02 19.48
C GLU A 102 3.62 6.38 18.78
N THR A 103 2.73 7.25 19.28
CA THR A 103 2.43 8.54 18.64
C THR A 103 3.64 9.45 18.51
N VAL A 104 4.59 9.41 19.46
CA VAL A 104 5.81 10.23 19.44
C VAL A 104 6.72 9.80 18.28
N GLU A 105 7.10 8.53 18.21
CA GLU A 105 7.95 7.99 17.13
C GLU A 105 7.30 8.22 15.76
N TYR A 106 5.99 7.97 15.64
CA TYR A 106 5.24 8.28 14.43
C TYR A 106 5.36 9.74 14.01
N SER A 107 5.20 10.67 14.97
CA SER A 107 5.26 12.11 14.67
C SER A 107 6.65 12.56 14.23
N GLU A 108 7.71 12.00 14.82
CA GLU A 108 9.10 12.30 14.49
C GLU A 108 9.49 11.76 13.11
N ARG A 109 9.19 10.48 12.84
CA ARG A 109 9.40 9.87 11.51
C ARG A 109 8.61 10.61 10.44
N ARG A 110 7.34 10.95 10.70
CA ARG A 110 6.50 11.71 9.76
C ARG A 110 7.08 13.09 9.47
N LYS A 111 7.58 13.78 10.49
CA LYS A 111 8.23 15.09 10.33
C LYS A 111 9.43 15.00 9.40
N LEU A 112 10.31 14.02 9.60
CA LEU A 112 11.47 13.81 8.72
C LEU A 112 11.07 13.56 7.25
N ILE A 113 10.00 12.79 7.03
CA ILE A 113 9.47 12.57 5.67
C ILE A 113 8.96 13.88 5.06
N VAL A 114 8.15 14.65 5.80
CA VAL A 114 7.60 15.93 5.33
C VAL A 114 8.71 16.94 5.08
N ASP A 115 9.70 17.04 5.95
CA ASP A 115 10.86 17.92 5.78
C ASP A 115 11.66 17.53 4.53
N GLY A 116 11.86 16.22 4.28
CA GLY A 116 12.48 15.75 3.04
C GLY A 116 11.70 16.14 1.80
N LEU A 117 10.37 16.01 1.84
CA LEU A 117 9.46 16.36 0.75
C LEU A 117 9.35 17.87 0.48
N SER A 118 9.59 18.70 1.49
CA SER A 118 9.54 20.17 1.35
C SER A 118 10.53 20.73 0.32
N THR A 119 11.56 19.96 -0.03
CA THR A 119 12.50 20.31 -1.10
C THR A 119 11.87 20.32 -2.50
N GLY A 120 10.70 19.69 -2.67
CA GLY A 120 10.01 19.60 -3.96
C GLY A 120 10.82 18.85 -5.03
N PHE A 121 10.35 18.85 -6.26
CA PHE A 121 11.08 18.43 -7.46
C PHE A 121 11.46 19.66 -8.30
N VAL A 122 12.44 19.50 -9.19
CA VAL A 122 12.86 20.58 -10.11
C VAL A 122 12.36 20.31 -11.52
N ASP A 123 12.30 21.35 -12.37
CA ASP A 123 11.86 21.22 -13.78
C ASP A 123 12.65 20.17 -14.56
N ALA A 124 13.94 19.99 -14.23
CA ALA A 124 14.78 18.97 -14.84
C ALA A 124 14.29 17.55 -14.55
N ASP A 125 13.71 17.29 -13.38
CA ASP A 125 13.13 15.99 -13.01
C ASP A 125 11.91 15.67 -13.90
N VAL A 126 11.05 16.67 -14.12
CA VAL A 126 9.85 16.55 -14.95
C VAL A 126 10.22 16.32 -16.41
N LYS A 127 11.16 17.12 -16.93
CA LYS A 127 11.66 17.00 -18.31
C LYS A 127 12.31 15.65 -18.56
N ALA A 128 13.09 15.13 -17.61
CA ALA A 128 13.72 13.81 -17.75
C ALA A 128 12.69 12.69 -17.97
N ILE A 129 11.57 12.70 -17.22
CA ILE A 129 10.49 11.73 -17.41
C ILE A 129 9.73 11.98 -18.73
N ALA A 130 9.45 13.24 -19.07
CA ALA A 130 8.78 13.59 -20.33
C ALA A 130 9.62 13.20 -21.56
N ASP A 131 10.94 13.36 -21.51
CA ASP A 131 11.91 12.95 -22.54
C ASP A 131 11.89 11.43 -22.71
N GLN A 132 11.90 10.68 -21.61
CA GLN A 132 11.77 9.22 -21.63
C GLN A 132 10.43 8.76 -22.23
N ILE A 133 9.33 9.43 -21.86
CA ILE A 133 8.01 9.13 -22.45
C ILE A 133 8.00 9.38 -23.96
N SER A 134 8.56 10.52 -24.39
CA SER A 134 8.61 10.95 -25.80
C SER A 134 9.50 10.05 -26.66
N SER A 135 10.58 9.54 -26.07
CA SER A 135 11.50 8.60 -26.73
C SER A 135 11.04 7.13 -26.64
N ASN A 136 9.85 6.87 -26.09
CA ASN A 136 9.34 5.52 -25.86
C ASN A 136 10.29 4.64 -25.02
N ALA A 137 10.89 5.22 -24.00
CA ALA A 137 11.65 4.46 -23.01
C ALA A 137 10.78 3.38 -22.36
N SER A 138 11.43 2.32 -21.89
CA SER A 138 10.74 1.25 -21.16
C SER A 138 10.17 1.75 -19.84
N GLU A 139 9.13 1.07 -19.36
CA GLU A 139 8.55 1.34 -18.05
C GLU A 139 9.61 1.22 -16.93
N GLU A 140 10.56 0.29 -17.07
CA GLU A 140 11.66 0.13 -16.13
C GLU A 140 12.62 1.33 -16.10
N ALA A 141 12.91 1.96 -17.24
CA ALA A 141 13.74 3.15 -17.29
C ALA A 141 13.05 4.32 -16.58
N ILE A 142 11.74 4.50 -16.82
CA ILE A 142 10.91 5.49 -16.13
C ILE A 142 10.86 5.20 -14.63
N ALA A 143 10.70 3.93 -14.25
CA ALA A 143 10.71 3.49 -12.85
C ALA A 143 12.04 3.82 -12.15
N VAL A 144 13.19 3.63 -12.80
CA VAL A 144 14.49 4.03 -12.25
C VAL A 144 14.51 5.54 -11.99
N THR A 145 14.16 6.35 -12.98
CA THR A 145 14.22 7.81 -12.86
C THR A 145 13.25 8.34 -11.81
N ILE A 146 11.98 7.92 -11.79
CA ILE A 146 11.03 8.39 -10.77
C ILE A 146 11.41 7.91 -9.36
N THR A 147 11.95 6.70 -9.24
CA THR A 147 12.40 6.17 -7.94
C THR A 147 13.59 6.97 -7.43
N GLN A 148 14.52 7.36 -8.31
CA GLN A 148 15.66 8.21 -7.98
C GLN A 148 15.23 9.63 -7.60
N ILE A 149 14.30 10.22 -8.36
CA ILE A 149 13.72 11.54 -8.05
C ILE A 149 13.18 11.48 -6.63
N VAL A 150 12.27 10.54 -6.32
CA VAL A 150 11.60 10.45 -5.02
C VAL A 150 12.57 10.15 -3.88
N ASN A 151 13.39 9.10 -4.01
CA ASN A 151 14.23 8.62 -2.91
C ASN A 151 15.54 9.39 -2.74
N GLY A 152 16.00 10.16 -3.73
CA GLY A 152 17.21 10.99 -3.60
C GLY A 152 17.15 11.98 -2.42
N ARG A 153 15.94 12.36 -2.00
CA ARG A 153 15.69 13.20 -0.81
C ARG A 153 16.00 12.51 0.51
N PHE A 154 15.95 11.18 0.52
CA PHE A 154 16.15 10.33 1.70
C PHE A 154 17.48 9.57 1.66
N MET A 155 18.20 9.63 0.54
CA MET A 155 19.51 9.00 0.34
C MET A 155 20.66 9.99 0.61
N GLY A 156 21.76 9.49 1.16
CA GLY A 156 22.95 10.29 1.49
C GLY A 156 23.66 10.82 0.24
N PRO A 157 24.34 11.98 0.34
CA PRO A 157 25.20 12.47 -0.74
C PRO A 157 26.35 11.48 -1.00
N GLY A 158 26.66 11.21 -2.29
CA GLY A 158 27.73 10.29 -2.69
C GLY A 158 27.42 8.80 -2.52
N LYS A 159 26.15 8.44 -2.34
CA LYS A 159 25.65 7.07 -2.22
C LYS A 159 25.31 6.46 -3.58
N ASP A 160 25.14 5.14 -3.60
CA ASP A 160 24.81 4.41 -4.83
C ASP A 160 23.50 4.96 -5.41
N SER A 161 23.50 5.26 -6.71
CA SER A 161 22.27 5.61 -7.41
C SER A 161 21.35 4.39 -7.45
N ILE A 162 20.05 4.64 -7.53
CA ILE A 162 19.08 3.59 -7.80
C ILE A 162 19.31 3.12 -9.24
N GLN A 163 19.72 1.87 -9.36
CA GLN A 163 19.94 1.20 -10.64
C GLN A 163 18.74 0.30 -11.00
N LEU A 164 18.71 -0.12 -12.26
CA LEU A 164 17.67 -1.02 -12.79
C LEU A 164 17.48 -2.28 -11.94
N ALA A 165 18.57 -2.90 -11.47
CA ALA A 165 18.49 -4.09 -10.64
C ALA A 165 17.69 -3.86 -9.34
N HIS A 166 17.82 -2.70 -8.71
CA HIS A 166 17.06 -2.38 -7.49
C HIS A 166 15.58 -2.16 -7.76
N VAL A 167 15.24 -1.57 -8.91
CA VAL A 167 13.85 -1.44 -9.36
C VAL A 167 13.24 -2.80 -9.69
N GLN A 168 13.98 -3.69 -10.34
CA GLN A 168 13.54 -5.04 -10.66
C GLN A 168 13.29 -5.87 -9.39
N GLU A 169 14.18 -5.78 -8.40
CA GLU A 169 13.94 -6.39 -7.09
C GLU A 169 12.69 -5.80 -6.42
N ALA A 170 12.54 -4.48 -6.42
CA ALA A 170 11.36 -3.84 -5.84
C ALA A 170 10.03 -4.21 -6.53
N ARG A 171 10.07 -4.59 -7.80
CA ARG A 171 8.91 -5.11 -8.55
C ARG A 171 8.53 -6.54 -8.18
N ASN A 172 9.48 -7.31 -7.65
CA ASN A 172 9.24 -8.67 -7.18
C ASN A 172 8.64 -8.73 -5.76
N LEU A 173 8.46 -7.58 -5.10
CA LEU A 173 7.74 -7.49 -3.83
C LEU A 173 6.30 -7.97 -4.01
N LEU A 174 5.82 -8.73 -3.03
CA LEU A 174 4.40 -9.04 -2.96
C LEU A 174 3.61 -7.74 -2.82
N GLN A 175 2.65 -7.59 -3.72
CA GLN A 175 1.68 -6.50 -3.66
C GLN A 175 0.67 -6.78 -2.53
N THR A 176 -0.34 -5.94 -2.44
CA THR A 176 -1.26 -5.93 -1.28
C THR A 176 -2.25 -7.11 -1.24
N SER A 177 -2.24 -8.04 -2.19
CA SER A 177 -3.12 -9.22 -2.19
C SER A 177 -2.55 -10.34 -1.30
N ILE A 178 -3.28 -10.74 -0.25
CA ILE A 178 -2.94 -11.92 0.55
C ILE A 178 -3.10 -13.22 -0.24
N LEU A 179 -3.95 -13.24 -1.26
CA LEU A 179 -4.15 -14.41 -2.12
C LEU A 179 -2.90 -14.67 -2.98
N ASP A 180 -2.21 -13.63 -3.42
CA ASP A 180 -1.00 -13.75 -4.23
C ASP A 180 0.13 -14.41 -3.44
N ALA A 181 0.15 -14.23 -2.12
CA ALA A 181 1.10 -14.88 -1.23
C ALA A 181 0.87 -16.39 -1.09
N LEU A 182 -0.34 -16.89 -1.42
CA LEU A 182 -0.66 -18.32 -1.41
C LEU A 182 -0.17 -19.02 -2.69
N VAL A 183 0.15 -18.28 -3.75
CA VAL A 183 0.71 -18.86 -4.97
C VAL A 183 2.11 -19.42 -4.66
N PRO A 184 2.42 -20.68 -5.03
CA PRO A 184 3.69 -21.30 -4.71
C PRO A 184 4.90 -20.45 -5.13
N GLY A 185 5.84 -20.23 -4.20
CA GLY A 185 7.06 -19.47 -4.45
C GLY A 185 6.92 -17.94 -4.38
N HIS A 186 5.74 -17.37 -4.58
CA HIS A 186 5.55 -15.91 -4.59
C HIS A 186 5.93 -15.26 -3.26
N GLN A 187 5.52 -15.86 -2.14
CA GLN A 187 5.91 -15.38 -0.81
C GLN A 187 7.43 -15.40 -0.59
N GLN A 188 8.10 -16.46 -1.04
CA GLN A 188 9.56 -16.57 -0.86
C GLN A 188 10.30 -15.56 -1.72
N ALA A 189 9.86 -15.37 -2.97
CA ALA A 189 10.39 -14.35 -3.87
C ALA A 189 10.20 -12.94 -3.29
N GLY A 190 9.01 -12.64 -2.78
CA GLY A 190 8.70 -11.37 -2.13
C GLY A 190 9.59 -11.09 -0.92
N VAL A 191 9.82 -12.09 -0.06
CA VAL A 191 10.72 -11.94 1.10
C VAL A 191 12.14 -11.63 0.66
N LYS A 192 12.66 -12.36 -0.34
CA LYS A 192 14.01 -12.10 -0.87
C LYS A 192 14.12 -10.69 -1.46
N ALA A 193 13.14 -10.26 -2.23
CA ALA A 193 13.05 -8.92 -2.81
C ALA A 193 12.98 -7.84 -1.72
N GLN A 194 12.25 -8.10 -0.64
CA GLN A 194 12.11 -7.20 0.50
C GLN A 194 13.45 -7.02 1.21
N GLU A 195 14.16 -8.10 1.50
CA GLU A 195 15.50 -8.04 2.12
C GLU A 195 16.50 -7.31 1.20
N ALA A 196 16.52 -7.62 -0.11
CA ALA A 196 17.40 -6.95 -1.06
C ALA A 196 17.14 -5.43 -1.15
N THR A 197 15.86 -5.03 -1.17
CA THR A 197 15.47 -3.61 -1.19
C THR A 197 15.85 -2.91 0.11
N TYR A 198 15.63 -3.57 1.25
CA TYR A 198 15.98 -3.04 2.56
C TYR A 198 17.50 -2.89 2.72
N ASP A 199 18.28 -3.89 2.31
CA ASP A 199 19.75 -3.88 2.38
C ASP A 199 20.37 -2.79 1.49
N PHE A 200 19.79 -2.55 0.32
CA PHE A 200 20.18 -1.40 -0.50
C PHE A 200 19.89 -0.09 0.23
N CYS A 201 18.69 0.07 0.80
CA CYS A 201 18.33 1.28 1.51
C CYS A 201 19.18 1.49 2.77
N SER A 202 19.46 0.44 3.55
CA SER A 202 20.21 0.54 4.82
C SER A 202 21.63 1.09 4.63
N LYS A 203 22.24 0.82 3.47
CA LYS A 203 23.57 1.34 3.11
C LYS A 203 23.56 2.78 2.61
N ASN A 204 22.40 3.26 2.14
CA ASN A 204 22.29 4.48 1.33
C ASN A 204 21.41 5.57 1.95
N VAL A 205 20.56 5.28 2.93
CA VAL A 205 19.73 6.31 3.58
C VAL A 205 20.56 7.32 4.38
N ARG A 206 20.03 8.55 4.50
CA ARG A 206 20.61 9.59 5.36
C ARG A 206 20.48 9.19 6.83
N PRO A 207 21.43 9.60 7.70
CA PRO A 207 21.28 9.45 9.14
C PRO A 207 19.93 9.99 9.63
N GLY A 208 19.28 9.24 10.53
CA GLY A 208 17.96 9.58 11.07
C GLY A 208 16.77 9.17 10.19
N THR A 209 16.97 8.86 8.90
CA THR A 209 15.90 8.32 8.06
C THR A 209 15.67 6.84 8.40
N ASN A 210 14.41 6.47 8.66
CA ASN A 210 14.06 5.07 8.85
C ASN A 210 14.18 4.31 7.52
N VAL A 211 14.98 3.24 7.51
CA VAL A 211 15.26 2.43 6.31
C VAL A 211 13.98 1.88 5.68
N MET A 212 13.01 1.47 6.50
CA MET A 212 11.77 0.87 6.02
C MET A 212 10.87 1.88 5.28
N ASP A 213 10.95 3.17 5.64
CA ASP A 213 10.20 4.22 4.92
C ASP A 213 10.80 4.48 3.54
N ALA A 214 12.13 4.51 3.43
CA ALA A 214 12.80 4.60 2.13
C ALA A 214 12.56 3.35 1.27
N ALA A 215 12.68 2.15 1.84
CA ALA A 215 12.40 0.90 1.14
C ALA A 215 10.95 0.82 0.65
N HIS A 216 9.98 1.27 1.46
CA HIS A 216 8.59 1.40 1.06
C HIS A 216 8.45 2.30 -0.17
N ASN A 217 9.09 3.47 -0.16
CA ASN A 217 9.02 4.42 -1.26
C ASN A 217 9.59 3.84 -2.55
N VAL A 218 10.75 3.17 -2.49
CA VAL A 218 11.32 2.43 -3.64
C VAL A 218 10.32 1.42 -4.20
N GLY A 219 9.72 0.58 -3.35
CA GLY A 219 8.68 -0.36 -3.75
C GLY A 219 7.44 0.31 -4.34
N ASN A 220 7.05 1.48 -3.81
CA ASN A 220 5.88 2.20 -4.28
C ASN A 220 6.11 2.88 -5.64
N THR A 221 7.26 3.52 -5.85
CA THR A 221 7.56 4.21 -7.10
C THR A 221 7.84 3.25 -8.24
N ALA A 222 8.56 2.16 -7.96
CA ALA A 222 8.91 1.13 -8.94
C ALA A 222 7.69 0.39 -9.54
N ASN A 223 6.55 0.41 -8.84
CA ASN A 223 5.32 -0.29 -9.22
C ASN A 223 4.16 0.67 -9.52
N ILE A 224 3.67 1.41 -8.51
CA ILE A 224 2.38 2.09 -8.63
C ILE A 224 2.52 3.46 -9.29
N VAL A 225 3.53 4.25 -8.89
CA VAL A 225 3.71 5.62 -9.46
C VAL A 225 4.08 5.54 -10.94
N VAL A 226 4.95 4.60 -11.33
CA VAL A 226 5.27 4.41 -12.75
C VAL A 226 4.06 3.98 -13.56
N SER A 227 3.19 3.10 -13.04
CA SER A 227 1.92 2.75 -13.70
C SER A 227 1.02 3.97 -13.90
N ALA A 228 0.93 4.86 -12.91
CA ALA A 228 0.18 6.11 -13.02
C ALA A 228 0.78 7.05 -14.09
N ILE A 229 2.12 7.15 -14.18
CA ILE A 229 2.83 7.90 -15.23
C ILE A 229 2.52 7.33 -16.62
N MET A 230 2.55 6.00 -16.78
CA MET A 230 2.23 5.35 -18.05
C MET A 230 0.76 5.55 -18.43
N THR A 231 -0.14 5.57 -17.46
CA THR A 231 -1.55 5.89 -17.73
C THR A 231 -1.73 7.35 -18.13
N LEU A 232 -1.01 8.29 -17.50
CA LEU A 232 -1.00 9.70 -17.91
C LEU A 232 -0.53 9.86 -19.36
N LYS A 233 0.54 9.16 -19.78
CA LYS A 233 1.03 9.16 -21.17
C LYS A 233 -0.11 8.87 -22.16
N ALA A 234 -0.94 7.88 -21.86
CA ALA A 234 -2.05 7.47 -22.73
C ALA A 234 -3.31 8.36 -22.58
N ASN A 235 -3.37 9.24 -21.57
CA ASN A 235 -4.56 9.98 -21.18
C ASN A 235 -4.22 11.42 -20.77
N VAL A 236 -3.37 12.10 -21.55
CA VAL A 236 -2.75 13.38 -21.14
C VAL A 236 -3.78 14.47 -20.81
N ASP A 237 -4.98 14.43 -21.38
CA ASP A 237 -6.04 15.41 -21.13
C ASP A 237 -6.91 15.11 -19.89
N THR A 238 -6.78 13.93 -19.31
CA THR A 238 -7.56 13.56 -18.11
C THR A 238 -7.04 14.31 -16.88
N PRO A 239 -7.89 14.96 -16.07
CA PRO A 239 -7.46 15.58 -14.81
C PRO A 239 -6.67 14.62 -13.92
N ILE A 240 -5.62 15.10 -13.26
CA ILE A 240 -4.73 14.26 -12.44
C ILE A 240 -5.49 13.58 -11.30
N GLU A 241 -6.48 14.26 -10.72
CA GLU A 241 -7.39 13.72 -9.72
C GLU A 241 -8.06 12.44 -10.23
N HIS A 242 -8.62 12.51 -11.44
CA HIS A 242 -9.33 11.40 -12.07
C HIS A 242 -8.37 10.26 -12.45
N LEU A 243 -7.12 10.57 -12.79
CA LEU A 243 -6.12 9.55 -13.06
C LEU A 243 -5.77 8.77 -11.79
N PHE A 244 -5.58 9.47 -10.67
CA PHE A 244 -5.22 8.86 -9.39
C PHE A 244 -6.36 8.15 -8.68
N THR A 245 -7.61 8.53 -8.95
CA THR A 245 -8.79 7.86 -8.35
C THR A 245 -9.19 6.59 -9.10
N ARG A 246 -8.67 6.34 -10.30
CA ARG A 246 -8.85 5.06 -11.01
C ARG A 246 -8.22 3.91 -10.22
N LYS A 247 -8.93 2.78 -10.16
CA LYS A 247 -8.54 1.62 -9.35
C LYS A 247 -7.09 1.16 -9.59
N GLY A 248 -6.64 1.14 -10.85
CA GLY A 248 -5.30 0.69 -11.26
C GLY A 248 -4.14 1.66 -10.97
N ASN A 249 -4.45 2.91 -10.63
CA ASN A 249 -3.46 3.98 -10.42
C ASN A 249 -3.38 4.47 -8.99
N CYS A 250 -4.27 3.98 -8.13
CA CYS A 250 -4.36 4.39 -6.73
C CYS A 250 -3.08 3.96 -5.97
N PRO A 251 -2.25 4.90 -5.47
CA PRO A 251 -1.02 4.62 -4.71
C PRO A 251 -1.24 3.74 -3.47
N THR A 252 -2.43 3.86 -2.89
CA THR A 252 -2.89 3.07 -1.75
C THR A 252 -4.04 2.17 -2.20
N PRO A 253 -3.79 0.99 -2.78
CA PRO A 253 -4.87 0.15 -3.29
C PRO A 253 -5.76 -0.40 -2.17
N GLN A 254 -5.15 -0.72 -1.02
CA GLN A 254 -5.88 -1.18 0.16
C GLN A 254 -5.12 -0.86 1.44
N VAL A 255 -5.87 -0.80 2.54
CA VAL A 255 -5.33 -0.57 3.89
C VAL A 255 -5.88 -1.65 4.84
N PRO A 256 -5.00 -2.44 5.47
CA PRO A 256 -5.41 -3.45 6.45
C PRO A 256 -5.70 -2.86 7.83
N ARG A 257 -6.63 -3.51 8.54
CA ARG A 257 -6.91 -3.35 9.97
C ARG A 257 -7.03 -4.73 10.63
N VAL A 258 -6.64 -4.81 11.89
CA VAL A 258 -6.82 -5.99 12.74
C VAL A 258 -7.93 -5.74 13.74
N VAL A 259 -8.66 -6.81 14.08
CA VAL A 259 -9.67 -6.77 15.13
C VAL A 259 -8.98 -6.88 16.50
N MET A 260 -9.29 -5.96 17.41
CA MET A 260 -8.67 -5.87 18.74
C MET A 260 -9.49 -6.60 19.82
N LYS A 261 -10.80 -6.72 19.61
CA LYS A 261 -11.73 -7.51 20.44
C LYS A 261 -12.89 -8.00 19.58
N ASP A 262 -13.60 -9.04 20.03
CA ASP A 262 -14.77 -9.56 19.31
C ASP A 262 -15.78 -8.44 19.02
N THR A 263 -16.13 -8.27 17.75
CA THR A 263 -16.99 -7.15 17.31
C THR A 263 -17.76 -7.49 16.03
N THR A 264 -18.97 -6.97 15.92
CA THR A 264 -19.73 -6.94 14.64
C THR A 264 -19.55 -5.63 13.90
N LEU A 265 -18.71 -4.71 14.40
CA LEU A 265 -18.54 -3.35 13.90
C LEU A 265 -19.90 -2.65 13.78
N ASN A 266 -20.63 -2.59 14.90
CA ASN A 266 -21.97 -2.01 14.98
C ASN A 266 -22.96 -2.65 13.98
N GLY A 267 -22.90 -3.97 13.84
CA GLY A 267 -23.78 -4.71 12.94
C GLY A 267 -23.36 -4.66 11.46
N LEU A 268 -22.22 -4.07 11.11
CA LEU A 268 -21.68 -4.14 9.75
C LEU A 268 -21.38 -5.60 9.35
N LEU A 269 -20.82 -6.40 10.26
CA LEU A 269 -20.51 -7.81 10.02
C LEU A 269 -21.68 -8.72 10.41
N SER A 270 -22.01 -9.68 9.55
CA SER A 270 -23.07 -10.67 9.79
C SER A 270 -22.78 -11.64 10.95
N TYR A 271 -21.51 -11.79 11.31
CA TYR A 271 -21.05 -12.51 12.51
C TYR A 271 -19.83 -11.79 13.09
N PRO A 272 -19.49 -11.95 14.38
CA PRO A 272 -18.37 -11.22 14.97
C PRO A 272 -17.04 -11.53 14.26
N GLY A 273 -16.29 -10.48 13.91
CA GLY A 273 -14.85 -10.58 13.68
C GLY A 273 -14.15 -10.82 15.02
N ARG A 274 -13.02 -11.53 14.98
CA ARG A 274 -12.32 -12.00 16.18
C ARG A 274 -10.86 -11.56 16.17
N PRO A 275 -10.28 -11.24 17.34
CA PRO A 275 -8.86 -11.00 17.47
C PRO A 275 -8.04 -12.15 16.88
N SER A 276 -6.90 -11.77 16.34
CA SER A 276 -5.89 -12.67 15.76
C SER A 276 -6.30 -13.52 14.54
N SER A 277 -7.57 -13.54 14.18
CA SER A 277 -8.11 -14.39 13.10
C SER A 277 -8.85 -13.60 12.03
N THR A 278 -9.39 -12.42 12.37
CA THR A 278 -10.05 -11.55 11.39
C THR A 278 -9.14 -10.39 10.99
N ILE A 279 -8.98 -10.20 9.67
CA ILE A 279 -8.38 -9.01 9.07
C ILE A 279 -9.44 -8.27 8.26
N ILE A 280 -9.48 -6.95 8.38
CA ILE A 280 -10.31 -6.10 7.55
C ILE A 280 -9.40 -5.45 6.51
N LEU A 281 -9.65 -5.76 5.24
CA LEU A 281 -8.98 -5.13 4.11
C LEU A 281 -9.91 -4.07 3.52
N MET A 282 -9.60 -2.82 3.81
CA MET A 282 -10.29 -1.67 3.23
C MET A 282 -9.79 -1.49 1.80
N GLN A 283 -10.65 -1.68 0.80
CA GLN A 283 -10.39 -1.56 -0.63
C GLN A 283 -10.42 -0.08 -1.02
N ILE A 284 -9.33 0.60 -0.70
CA ILE A 284 -9.19 2.04 -0.85
C ILE A 284 -9.30 2.50 -2.31
N SER A 285 -8.75 1.74 -3.25
CA SER A 285 -8.84 2.07 -4.67
C SER A 285 -10.28 2.03 -5.20
N GLU A 286 -11.10 1.09 -4.73
CA GLU A 286 -12.52 1.02 -5.08
C GLU A 286 -13.29 2.21 -4.50
N ALA A 287 -13.03 2.56 -3.24
CA ALA A 287 -13.64 3.74 -2.62
C ALA A 287 -13.19 5.05 -3.28
N ALA A 288 -11.91 5.16 -3.68
CA ALA A 288 -11.38 6.31 -4.40
C ALA A 288 -12.07 6.49 -5.76
N GLU A 289 -12.27 5.41 -6.51
CA GLU A 289 -12.94 5.42 -7.81
C GLU A 289 -14.42 5.80 -7.68
N GLN A 290 -15.12 5.20 -6.70
CA GLN A 290 -16.53 5.49 -6.43
C GLN A 290 -16.79 6.94 -6.03
N THR A 291 -15.88 7.52 -5.25
CA THR A 291 -16.05 8.88 -4.69
C THR A 291 -15.30 9.96 -5.45
N ASN A 292 -14.45 9.58 -6.39
CA ASN A 292 -13.48 10.46 -7.05
C ASN A 292 -12.67 11.32 -6.05
N SER A 293 -12.24 10.71 -4.94
CA SER A 293 -11.61 11.44 -3.83
C SER A 293 -10.15 11.08 -3.63
N LEU A 294 -9.29 12.11 -3.71
CA LEU A 294 -7.87 12.01 -3.38
C LEU A 294 -7.60 11.62 -1.92
N PHE A 295 -8.56 11.83 -1.01
CA PHE A 295 -8.40 11.40 0.38
C PHE A 295 -8.50 9.89 0.55
N PHE A 296 -9.17 9.19 -0.36
CA PHE A 296 -9.06 7.74 -0.45
C PHE A 296 -7.75 7.38 -1.18
N THR A 297 -7.42 7.99 -2.32
CA THR A 297 -6.16 7.73 -3.05
C THR A 297 -4.91 7.67 -2.16
N PHE A 298 -4.82 8.62 -1.22
CA PHE A 298 -3.67 8.79 -0.33
C PHE A 298 -3.97 8.46 1.14
N GLY A 299 -5.08 7.78 1.43
CA GLY A 299 -5.50 7.58 2.81
C GLY A 299 -6.73 6.70 2.97
N THR A 300 -7.61 7.12 3.89
CA THR A 300 -8.82 6.37 4.27
C THR A 300 -10.06 7.28 4.24
N GLY A 301 -10.05 8.29 3.36
CA GLY A 301 -11.16 9.24 3.22
C GLY A 301 -11.15 10.37 4.26
N SER A 302 -10.04 10.56 4.98
CA SER A 302 -9.85 11.68 5.92
C SER A 302 -8.42 12.21 5.86
N GLU A 303 -8.22 13.42 6.39
CA GLU A 303 -6.89 14.04 6.54
C GLU A 303 -6.03 13.35 7.61
N ARG A 304 -6.65 12.56 8.48
CA ARG A 304 -5.95 11.88 9.58
C ARG A 304 -5.01 10.81 9.03
N ARG A 305 -3.71 10.99 9.26
CA ARG A 305 -2.64 10.08 8.80
C ARG A 305 -2.70 9.82 7.28
N VAL A 306 -3.09 10.84 6.50
CA VAL A 306 -2.93 10.84 5.03
C VAL A 306 -1.44 10.67 4.66
N CYS A 307 -1.18 9.99 3.55
CA CYS A 307 0.15 9.79 3.00
C CYS A 307 0.86 11.14 2.86
N ALA A 308 2.07 11.25 3.43
CA ALA A 308 2.85 12.48 3.37
C ALA A 308 3.23 12.87 1.93
N PHE A 309 3.27 11.90 1.00
CA PHE A 309 3.61 12.11 -0.41
C PHE A 309 2.43 12.58 -1.27
N LYS A 310 1.23 12.79 -0.72
CA LYS A 310 0.04 13.18 -1.47
C LYS A 310 0.33 14.37 -2.40
N ASP A 311 0.73 15.49 -1.80
CA ASP A 311 0.87 16.74 -2.54
C ASP A 311 2.07 16.65 -3.49
N PHE A 312 3.18 16.03 -3.05
CA PHE A 312 4.34 15.78 -3.90
C PHE A 312 3.98 15.03 -5.19
N PHE A 313 3.26 13.91 -5.11
CA PHE A 313 2.89 13.13 -6.29
C PHE A 313 1.84 13.83 -7.15
N PHE A 314 0.91 14.56 -6.53
CA PHE A 314 -0.09 15.32 -7.24
C PHE A 314 0.54 16.45 -8.07
N ASP A 315 1.41 17.24 -7.45
CA ASP A 315 2.11 18.34 -8.10
C ASP A 315 3.05 17.82 -9.20
N PHE A 316 3.78 16.73 -8.93
CA PHE A 316 4.67 16.11 -9.92
C PHE A 316 3.91 15.67 -11.17
N MET A 317 2.78 14.96 -10.99
CA MET A 317 1.96 14.50 -12.11
C MET A 317 1.32 15.67 -12.87
N SER A 318 0.92 16.74 -12.17
CA SER A 318 0.36 17.95 -12.80
C SER A 318 1.39 18.68 -13.66
N SER A 319 2.62 18.82 -13.15
CA SER A 319 3.74 19.38 -13.91
C SER A 319 4.12 18.50 -15.10
N LEU A 320 4.17 17.18 -14.91
CA LEU A 320 4.43 16.24 -16.00
C LEU A 320 3.35 16.28 -17.08
N GLN A 321 2.07 16.36 -16.70
CA GLN A 321 0.98 16.53 -17.66
C GLN A 321 1.13 17.81 -18.47
N SER A 322 1.45 18.92 -17.81
CA SER A 322 1.64 20.21 -18.48
C SER A 322 2.80 20.16 -19.47
N GLU A 323 3.91 19.52 -19.09
CA GLU A 323 5.07 19.31 -19.96
C GLU A 323 4.74 18.38 -21.14
N LEU A 324 3.98 17.31 -20.94
CA LEU A 324 3.56 16.43 -22.03
C LEU A 324 2.62 17.15 -23.02
N LYS A 325 1.70 17.99 -22.51
CA LYS A 325 0.81 18.80 -23.36
C LYS A 325 1.57 19.84 -24.17
N SER A 326 2.62 20.44 -23.62
CA SER A 326 3.42 21.45 -24.33
C SER A 326 4.16 20.87 -25.54
N ARG A 327 4.53 19.59 -25.48
CA ARG A 327 5.25 18.86 -26.54
C ARG A 327 4.37 18.28 -27.65
N GLN A 328 3.06 18.20 -27.42
CA GLN A 328 2.09 17.72 -28.43
C GLN A 328 1.59 18.84 -29.35
N LYS A 329 1.91 20.10 -29.03
CA LYS A 329 1.61 21.28 -29.84
C LYS A 329 2.71 21.48 -30.88
#